data_AF-A0A1I9LMN8-F1
#
_entry.id   AF-A0A1I9LMN8-F1
#
_cell.length_a   1.000
_cell.length_b   1.000
_cell.length_c   1.000
_cell.angle_alpha   90.00
_cell.angle_beta   90.00
_cell.angle_gamma   90.00
#
_symmetry.space_group_name_H-M   'P 1'
#
loop_
_entity.id
_entity.type
_entity.pdbx_description
1 polymer ?
#
loop_
_entity_poly.entity_id
_entity_poly.type
_entity_poly.pdbx_seq_one_letter_code
_entity_poly.pdbx_strand_id
1 'polypeptide(L)'
;MVGLDSSHLLRDKILCFSSRSHINNQHKKTSYALSLNHMKLPIQRTLAFALARGKGEAESFSRLEATFGDNTSTECTWSFDFPDSKDAMSHLKSEADLSGSNGANNVASVIEKLNALRSHLLAAEKWNASQLHLCDSKYLECATNLVHYMALRSLDIEQLNSHLASLGLSSLDNNNLDVLAHLNASINLLMNDQNAVTESWTNVYPKGKSTKKNDKGRVLSYKESLLGKLREGRSTHIMVTIGEEATLSETFITDILKAGTSVIRINCAHGDPSIWGEIIKRVRRTSQMLEMPCRVHMDLAGPKLRTGTLKPGPCVMKISPKKDAYGNVVSPALVWLCLTGTEPPAHVSPDATISVQGQDFLAGLQIGDSIRLCDARGRKRRLKISKEFHVFNSTGFVAECFDTAYIESGTELSVKGKKGRRLVGRVVDVPPKESFVRLKVGDLLVITREGSLDEPSVTVPGAHRLTCPSGYLFDSVKPGETIGFDDGKIWGVIKGTSPSEWNVDGRDWLICRRRL
;
A
#
# COMPACT_ATOMS: atom_id res chain seq x y z
N MET A 1 37.26 -19.76 5.66
CA MET A 1 36.59 -20.01 6.95
C MET A 1 36.23 -18.64 7.52
N VAL A 2 34.99 -18.17 7.57
CA VAL A 2 33.71 -18.81 7.87
C VAL A 2 32.69 -18.38 6.81
N GLY A 3 32.02 -19.34 6.16
CA GLY A 3 30.84 -19.08 5.35
C GLY A 3 29.62 -18.97 6.26
N LEU A 4 28.68 -18.09 5.94
CA LEU A 4 27.37 -18.05 6.58
C LEU A 4 26.30 -17.82 5.52
N ASP A 5 25.45 -18.83 5.40
CA ASP A 5 24.25 -18.95 4.58
C ASP A 5 23.32 -17.74 4.69
N SER A 6 22.88 -17.23 3.54
CA SER A 6 21.92 -16.12 3.40
C SER A 6 20.53 -16.62 2.97
N SER A 7 20.04 -17.72 3.53
CA SER A 7 18.75 -18.35 3.19
C SER A 7 17.60 -18.13 4.20
N HIS A 8 17.77 -17.26 5.21
CA HIS A 8 16.83 -17.16 6.34
C HIS A 8 15.88 -15.94 6.36
N LEU A 9 15.78 -15.17 5.28
CA LEU A 9 15.12 -13.85 5.32
C LEU A 9 13.57 -13.85 5.26
N LEU A 10 12.90 -14.99 5.06
CA LEU A 10 11.44 -15.04 4.86
C LEU A 10 10.75 -16.25 5.51
N ARG A 11 11.18 -16.71 6.69
CA ARG A 11 10.36 -17.64 7.48
C ARG A 11 9.05 -16.95 7.92
N ASP A 12 7.91 -17.59 7.67
CA ASP A 12 6.58 -17.24 8.18
C ASP A 12 6.08 -15.81 7.88
N LYS A 13 6.15 -15.37 6.61
CA LYS A 13 5.67 -14.04 6.21
C LYS A 13 4.50 -14.04 5.25
N ILE A 14 3.64 -13.06 5.49
CA ILE A 14 2.57 -12.62 4.61
C ILE A 14 3.14 -11.68 3.54
N LEU A 15 3.00 -12.02 2.26
CA LEU A 15 3.46 -11.19 1.13
C LEU A 15 2.30 -10.38 0.55
N CYS A 16 2.40 -9.05 0.47
CA CYS A 16 1.33 -8.19 -0.08
C CYS A 16 1.76 -7.43 -1.34
N PHE A 17 0.97 -7.57 -2.41
CA PHE A 17 1.12 -6.84 -3.68
C PHE A 17 0.19 -5.63 -3.70
N SER A 18 0.68 -4.51 -4.25
CA SER A 18 -0.12 -3.29 -4.40
C SER A 18 -0.35 -2.99 -5.89
N SER A 19 -1.54 -2.50 -6.25
CA SER A 19 -1.94 -2.19 -7.63
C SER A 19 -1.28 -0.92 -8.20
N ARG A 20 -1.13 -0.85 -9.53
CA ARG A 20 -0.65 0.35 -10.26
C ARG A 20 -1.87 1.18 -10.67
N SER A 21 -2.24 2.19 -9.88
CA SER A 21 -3.26 3.14 -10.31
C SER A 21 -2.68 4.19 -11.25
N HIS A 22 -3.15 4.23 -12.51
CA HIS A 22 -3.13 5.45 -13.30
C HIS A 22 -4.32 6.32 -12.84
N ILE A 23 -4.03 7.53 -12.35
CA ILE A 23 -5.06 8.48 -11.94
C ILE A 23 -5.76 8.94 -13.22
N ASN A 24 -7.00 8.50 -13.41
CA ASN A 24 -7.88 9.04 -14.43
C ASN A 24 -9.03 9.77 -13.73
N ASN A 25 -9.14 11.07 -13.98
CA ASN A 25 -10.05 12.00 -13.33
C ASN A 25 -11.52 11.62 -13.61
N GLN A 26 -12.17 10.97 -12.66
CA GLN A 26 -13.63 10.97 -12.54
C GLN A 26 -14.03 11.12 -11.07
N HIS A 27 -14.36 12.35 -10.69
CA HIS A 27 -14.97 12.65 -9.41
C HIS A 27 -16.34 11.96 -9.29
N LYS A 28 -16.45 10.96 -8.41
CA LYS A 28 -17.71 10.59 -7.77
C LYS A 28 -17.55 10.71 -6.26
N LYS A 29 -18.19 11.74 -5.69
CA LYS A 29 -18.38 11.89 -4.25
C LYS A 29 -19.29 10.77 -3.75
N THR A 30 -18.75 9.84 -2.99
CA THR A 30 -19.51 9.02 -2.04
C THR A 30 -18.75 9.02 -0.73
N SER A 31 -19.27 9.77 0.24
CA SER A 31 -18.83 9.78 1.63
C SER A 31 -19.29 8.50 2.32
N TYR A 32 -18.33 7.69 2.79
CA TYR A 32 -18.60 6.64 3.78
C TYR A 32 -17.79 6.97 5.03
N ALA A 33 -18.50 7.21 6.14
CA ALA A 33 -17.90 7.27 7.47
C ALA A 33 -17.49 5.84 7.85
N LEU A 34 -16.18 5.59 7.98
CA LEU A 34 -15.65 4.34 8.50
C LEU A 34 -15.30 4.53 9.97
N SER A 35 -16.09 3.89 10.83
CA SER A 35 -15.81 3.69 12.26
C SER A 35 -14.51 2.90 12.40
N LEU A 36 -13.57 3.42 13.18
CA LEU A 36 -12.18 2.95 13.26
C LEU A 36 -11.95 1.82 14.28
N ASN A 37 -13.01 1.19 14.79
CA ASN A 37 -12.89 0.13 15.77
C ASN A 37 -13.28 -1.22 15.15
N HIS A 38 -12.31 -2.15 15.18
CA HIS A 38 -12.34 -3.53 14.66
C HIS A 38 -11.81 -3.74 13.23
N MET A 39 -10.50 -3.56 13.07
CA MET A 39 -9.72 -4.40 12.16
C MET A 39 -8.54 -5.02 12.92
N LYS A 40 -8.63 -6.31 13.24
CA LYS A 40 -7.48 -7.12 13.67
C LYS A 40 -6.66 -7.44 12.41
N LEU A 41 -5.64 -6.63 12.13
CA LEU A 41 -4.63 -6.93 11.11
C LEU A 41 -3.54 -7.81 11.73
N PRO A 42 -3.31 -9.04 11.26
CA PRO A 42 -2.15 -9.82 11.68
C PRO A 42 -0.91 -9.25 10.99
N ILE A 43 -0.11 -8.49 11.73
CA ILE A 43 1.20 -8.02 11.27
C ILE A 43 2.26 -9.00 11.79
N GLN A 44 2.71 -9.92 10.94
CA GLN A 44 4.00 -10.62 11.08
C GLN A 44 4.95 -10.14 9.97
N ARG A 45 6.28 -10.00 10.09
CA ARG A 45 7.25 -9.61 11.14
C ARG A 45 8.66 -9.97 10.60
N THR A 46 9.21 -9.17 9.68
CA THR A 46 10.64 -8.78 9.64
C THR A 46 10.84 -7.69 8.58
N LEU A 47 11.67 -6.68 8.88
CA LEU A 47 12.14 -5.71 7.89
C LEU A 47 13.60 -6.00 7.53
N ALA A 48 13.88 -6.04 6.23
CA ALA A 48 15.21 -5.85 5.67
C ALA A 48 15.41 -4.34 5.45
N PHE A 49 16.51 -3.78 5.93
CA PHE A 49 16.95 -2.44 5.55
C PHE A 49 17.72 -2.55 4.22
N ALA A 50 17.33 -1.77 3.22
CA ALA A 50 18.05 -1.71 1.95
C ALA A 50 19.43 -1.08 2.17
N LEU A 51 20.49 -1.83 1.87
CA LEU A 51 21.85 -1.31 1.77
C LEU A 51 21.98 -0.48 0.49
N ALA A 52 22.43 0.76 0.62
CA ALA A 52 22.95 1.50 -0.52
C ALA A 52 24.35 0.99 -0.85
N ARG A 53 24.54 0.37 -2.02
CA ARG A 53 25.86 0.25 -2.64
C ARG A 53 25.79 0.63 -4.11
N GLY A 54 26.61 1.61 -4.48
CA GLY A 54 26.84 2.02 -5.85
C GLY A 54 27.93 1.19 -6.53
N LYS A 55 27.78 1.09 -7.85
CA LYS A 55 28.73 0.82 -8.94
C LYS A 55 29.62 -0.45 -8.91
N GLY A 56 29.51 -1.23 -10.00
CA GLY A 56 30.67 -1.59 -10.82
C GLY A 56 31.04 -3.07 -10.94
N GLU A 57 30.62 -3.67 -12.05
CA GLU A 57 31.28 -4.71 -12.88
C GLU A 57 31.63 -6.11 -12.34
N ALA A 58 31.62 -7.03 -13.31
CA ALA A 58 31.54 -8.49 -13.21
C ALA A 58 32.91 -9.17 -13.20
N GLU A 59 32.97 -10.39 -12.64
CA GLU A 59 33.82 -11.48 -13.16
C GLU A 59 33.43 -12.85 -12.58
N SER A 60 33.94 -13.89 -13.25
CA SER A 60 33.38 -15.23 -13.48
C SER A 60 34.02 -16.36 -12.66
N PHE A 61 33.55 -17.59 -12.91
CA PHE A 61 34.06 -18.93 -12.51
C PHE A 61 33.59 -19.51 -11.16
N SER A 62 33.43 -20.82 -10.95
CA SER A 62 33.10 -22.02 -11.73
C SER A 62 33.09 -23.21 -10.76
N ARG A 63 32.18 -24.18 -10.93
CA ARG A 63 32.23 -25.61 -10.49
C ARG A 63 32.63 -25.93 -9.04
N LEU A 64 31.72 -26.58 -8.30
CA LEU A 64 31.94 -27.94 -7.78
C LEU A 64 30.67 -28.57 -7.21
N GLU A 65 30.65 -29.89 -7.33
CA GLU A 65 29.52 -30.82 -7.28
C GLU A 65 29.04 -31.18 -5.87
N ALA A 66 27.83 -31.73 -5.84
CA ALA A 66 27.04 -32.18 -4.71
C ALA A 66 27.65 -33.35 -3.91
N THR A 67 27.24 -33.49 -2.65
CA THR A 67 26.89 -34.80 -2.07
C THR A 67 25.81 -34.62 -0.99
N PHE A 68 24.81 -35.51 -1.05
CA PHE A 68 23.64 -35.63 -0.18
C PHE A 68 23.99 -36.15 1.22
N GLY A 69 23.20 -35.75 2.22
CA GLY A 69 23.13 -36.38 3.55
C GLY A 69 21.79 -36.08 4.22
N ASP A 70 21.07 -37.15 4.55
CA ASP A 70 19.67 -37.21 4.98
C ASP A 70 19.32 -36.56 6.34
N ASN A 71 18.11 -35.99 6.35
CA ASN A 71 17.05 -36.02 7.38
C ASN A 71 17.40 -35.98 8.87
N THR A 72 17.00 -34.89 9.53
CA THR A 72 15.88 -34.84 10.52
C THR A 72 15.95 -33.50 11.27
N SER A 73 15.16 -32.52 10.84
CA SER A 73 15.00 -31.26 11.58
C SER A 73 13.67 -31.25 12.32
N THR A 74 13.74 -31.49 13.62
CA THR A 74 12.70 -31.22 14.60
C THR A 74 12.37 -29.72 14.59
N GLU A 75 11.12 -29.37 14.34
CA GLU A 75 10.62 -27.98 14.40
C GLU A 75 10.60 -27.49 15.86
N CYS A 76 11.35 -26.43 16.16
CA CYS A 76 11.20 -25.68 17.41
C CYS A 76 10.42 -24.39 17.13
N THR A 77 9.10 -24.52 17.11
CA THR A 77 8.15 -23.40 17.12
C THR A 77 7.95 -23.00 18.58
N TRP A 78 8.41 -21.81 18.99
CA TRP A 78 8.09 -21.30 20.33
C TRP A 78 6.67 -20.71 20.31
N SER A 79 5.67 -21.54 20.55
CA SER A 79 4.33 -21.07 20.94
C SER A 79 4.31 -20.83 22.45
N PHE A 80 3.86 -19.64 22.85
CA PHE A 80 3.38 -19.44 24.22
C PHE A 80 1.90 -19.86 24.22
N ASP A 81 1.66 -21.17 24.15
CA ASP A 81 0.31 -21.71 24.31
C ASP A 81 -0.04 -21.68 25.80
N PHE A 82 -1.08 -20.90 26.12
CA PHE A 82 -1.73 -20.92 27.41
C PHE A 82 -2.68 -22.12 27.45
N PRO A 83 -2.68 -22.96 28.49
CA PRO A 83 -3.73 -23.96 28.64
C PRO A 83 -5.06 -23.26 28.96
N ASP A 84 -5.96 -23.23 27.97
CA ASP A 84 -7.36 -22.90 28.16
C ASP A 84 -8.01 -23.98 29.06
N SER A 85 -8.27 -23.67 30.32
CA SER A 85 -9.16 -24.50 31.14
C SER A 85 -10.60 -24.03 30.97
N LYS A 86 -11.27 -24.58 29.94
CA LYS A 86 -12.72 -24.71 29.89
C LYS A 86 -13.06 -26.13 29.40
N ASP A 87 -13.27 -27.03 30.34
CA ASP A 87 -14.51 -27.80 30.48
C ASP A 87 -14.33 -28.95 31.47
N ALA A 88 -15.09 -28.90 32.58
CA ALA A 88 -15.98 -29.99 33.02
C ALA A 88 -16.46 -29.67 34.44
N MET A 89 -17.68 -29.12 34.52
CA MET A 89 -18.47 -29.16 35.74
C MET A 89 -18.92 -30.60 35.96
N SER A 90 -18.49 -31.27 37.04
CA SER A 90 -19.37 -32.13 37.86
C SER A 90 -18.64 -32.76 39.06
N HIS A 91 -19.35 -32.75 40.19
CA HIS A 91 -19.17 -33.53 41.42
C HIS A 91 -18.20 -33.05 42.53
N LEU A 92 -18.81 -32.31 43.48
CA LEU A 92 -18.75 -32.47 44.95
C LEU A 92 -17.37 -32.46 45.66
N LYS A 93 -17.05 -31.36 46.36
CA LYS A 93 -17.11 -31.25 47.84
C LYS A 93 -16.64 -29.89 48.37
N SER A 94 -17.50 -29.31 49.24
CA SER A 94 -17.29 -28.37 50.36
C SER A 94 -16.35 -27.17 50.25
N GLU A 95 -16.95 -25.99 50.41
CA GLU A 95 -16.33 -24.77 50.93
C GLU A 95 -15.75 -24.98 52.35
N ALA A 96 -14.50 -24.58 52.55
CA ALA A 96 -13.98 -23.80 53.68
C ALA A 96 -12.44 -23.87 53.68
N ASP A 97 -11.80 -22.73 53.91
CA ASP A 97 -10.38 -22.53 54.19
C ASP A 97 -9.40 -22.69 53.02
N LEU A 98 -8.87 -21.55 52.54
CA LEU A 98 -7.47 -21.30 52.11
C LEU A 98 -7.36 -19.92 51.41
N SER A 99 -7.72 -18.84 52.11
CA SER A 99 -7.39 -17.48 51.68
C SER A 99 -5.96 -17.13 52.09
N GLY A 100 -5.00 -17.30 51.18
CA GLY A 100 -3.62 -16.82 51.41
C GLY A 100 -2.58 -17.15 50.34
N SER A 101 -2.79 -18.16 49.47
CA SER A 101 -1.70 -18.67 48.61
C SER A 101 -1.77 -18.31 47.11
N ASN A 102 -2.92 -17.88 46.57
CA ASN A 102 -3.05 -17.69 45.11
C ASN A 102 -2.46 -16.38 44.56
N GLY A 103 -2.31 -15.33 45.37
CA GLY A 103 -1.79 -14.04 44.93
C GLY A 103 -0.28 -14.05 44.64
N ALA A 104 0.51 -14.64 45.55
CA ALA A 104 1.96 -14.70 45.42
C ALA A 104 2.44 -15.55 44.22
N ASN A 105 1.74 -16.67 43.96
CA ASN A 105 2.01 -17.54 42.82
C ASN A 105 1.73 -16.85 41.47
N ASN A 106 0.74 -15.96 41.41
CA ASN A 106 0.42 -15.20 40.21
C ASN A 106 1.49 -14.13 39.90
N VAL A 107 1.97 -13.41 40.93
CA VAL A 107 3.01 -12.39 40.77
C VAL A 107 4.35 -13.00 40.35
N ALA A 108 4.76 -14.13 40.94
CA ALA A 108 5.98 -14.85 40.54
C ALA A 108 5.93 -15.28 39.06
N SER A 109 4.79 -15.81 38.60
CA SER A 109 4.59 -16.17 37.18
C SER A 109 4.67 -14.96 36.24
N VAL A 110 4.11 -13.80 36.64
CA VAL A 110 4.22 -12.57 35.86
C VAL A 110 5.66 -12.08 35.79
N ILE A 111 6.40 -12.13 36.89
CA ILE A 111 7.82 -11.78 36.95
C ILE A 111 8.66 -12.66 36.03
N GLU A 112 8.43 -13.98 36.02
CA GLU A 112 9.12 -14.90 35.10
C GLU A 112 8.86 -14.53 33.63
N LYS A 113 7.59 -14.26 33.29
CA LYS A 113 7.20 -13.83 31.94
C LYS A 113 7.85 -12.50 31.53
N LEU A 114 7.92 -11.53 32.43
CA LEU A 114 8.60 -10.25 32.18
C LEU A 114 10.11 -10.44 32.00
N ASN A 115 10.73 -11.35 32.76
CA ASN A 115 12.15 -11.69 32.59
C ASN A 115 12.42 -12.43 31.27
N ALA A 116 11.52 -13.33 30.85
CA ALA A 116 11.60 -13.96 29.54
C ALA A 116 11.49 -12.91 28.41
N LEU A 117 10.56 -11.96 28.54
CA LEU A 117 10.43 -10.83 27.62
C LEU A 117 11.71 -9.97 27.60
N ARG A 118 12.30 -9.68 28.76
CA ARG A 118 13.56 -8.93 28.85
C ARG A 118 14.69 -9.65 28.12
N SER A 119 14.82 -10.95 28.32
CA SER A 119 15.81 -11.77 27.62
C SER A 119 15.57 -11.76 26.11
N HIS A 120 14.32 -11.81 25.66
CA HIS A 120 13.96 -11.70 24.24
C HIS A 120 14.40 -10.35 23.64
N LEU A 121 14.15 -9.23 24.32
CA LEU A 121 14.59 -7.89 23.88
C LEU A 121 16.12 -7.79 23.76
N LEU A 122 16.86 -8.29 24.76
CA LEU A 122 18.32 -8.30 24.75
C LEU A 122 18.91 -9.24 23.67
N ALA A 123 18.25 -10.36 23.42
CA ALA A 123 18.62 -11.26 22.33
C ALA A 123 18.40 -10.59 20.97
N ALA A 124 17.29 -9.88 20.78
CA ALA A 124 17.02 -9.12 19.56
C ALA A 124 18.07 -8.02 19.32
N GLU A 125 18.51 -7.31 20.36
CA GLU A 125 19.61 -6.35 20.26
C GLU A 125 20.91 -7.01 19.79
N LYS A 126 21.31 -8.13 20.42
CA LYS A 126 22.51 -8.89 20.01
C LYS A 126 22.41 -9.39 18.58
N TRP A 127 21.26 -9.92 18.18
CA TRP A 127 21.01 -10.40 16.82
C TRP A 127 21.16 -9.30 15.78
N ASN A 128 20.79 -8.06 16.13
CA ASN A 128 20.87 -6.90 15.25
C ASN A 128 22.15 -6.07 15.46
N ALA A 129 23.14 -6.56 16.22
CA ALA A 129 24.33 -5.78 16.56
C ALA A 129 25.09 -5.29 15.32
N SER A 130 25.23 -6.11 14.29
CA SER A 130 25.89 -5.72 13.03
C SER A 130 25.19 -4.56 12.33
N GLN A 131 23.86 -4.51 12.36
CA GLN A 131 23.07 -3.42 11.79
C GLN A 131 23.15 -2.15 12.67
N LEU A 132 23.12 -2.32 14.00
CA LEU A 132 23.30 -1.21 14.93
C LEU A 132 24.68 -0.56 14.78
N HIS A 133 25.72 -1.34 14.48
CA HIS A 133 27.07 -0.82 14.19
C HIS A 133 27.14 0.03 12.91
N LEU A 134 26.21 -0.16 11.96
CA LEU A 134 26.12 0.68 10.76
C LEU A 134 25.34 1.99 11.01
N CYS A 135 24.65 2.09 12.14
CA CYS A 135 23.89 3.28 12.50
C CYS A 135 24.82 4.43 12.87
N ASP A 136 24.44 5.66 12.49
CA ASP A 136 25.12 6.86 12.97
C ASP A 136 25.06 6.90 14.51
N SER A 137 26.20 7.18 15.15
CA SER A 137 26.33 7.19 16.61
C SER A 137 25.33 8.13 17.28
N LYS A 138 24.88 9.18 16.59
CA LYS A 138 23.83 10.11 17.03
C LYS A 138 22.48 9.43 17.27
N TYR A 139 22.14 8.39 16.50
CA TYR A 139 20.84 7.72 16.56
C TYR A 139 20.92 6.32 17.18
N LEU A 140 22.10 5.86 17.58
CA LEU A 140 22.31 4.51 18.11
C LEU A 140 21.33 4.15 19.24
N GLU A 141 21.15 5.02 20.23
CA GLU A 141 20.19 4.78 21.35
C GLU A 141 18.74 4.64 20.86
N CYS A 142 18.33 5.46 19.87
CA CYS A 142 17.00 5.37 19.27
C CYS A 142 16.84 4.11 18.41
N ALA A 143 17.89 3.72 17.69
CA ALA A 143 17.90 2.51 16.86
C ALA A 143 17.85 1.25 17.73
N THR A 144 18.60 1.20 18.83
CA THR A 144 18.53 0.12 19.81
C THR A 144 17.14 0.03 20.44
N ASN A 145 16.56 1.16 20.87
CA ASN A 145 15.19 1.17 21.40
C ASN A 145 14.15 0.76 20.33
N LEU A 146 14.36 1.10 19.05
CA LEU A 146 13.52 0.61 17.96
C LEU A 146 13.60 -0.91 17.83
N VAL A 147 14.79 -1.51 17.96
CA VAL A 147 14.94 -2.98 17.98
C VAL A 147 14.17 -3.58 19.15
N HIS A 148 14.27 -3.01 20.35
CA HIS A 148 13.50 -3.48 21.51
C HIS A 148 11.99 -3.33 21.32
N TYR A 149 11.54 -2.19 20.78
CA TYR A 149 10.14 -1.94 20.45
C TYR A 149 9.63 -2.96 19.43
N MET A 150 10.40 -3.21 18.37
CA MET A 150 10.04 -4.21 17.36
C MET A 150 9.97 -5.61 17.95
N ALA A 151 10.90 -5.98 18.84
CA ALA A 151 10.89 -7.26 19.55
C ALA A 151 9.66 -7.40 20.48
N LEU A 152 9.28 -6.34 21.21
CA LEU A 152 8.05 -6.33 22.01
C LEU A 152 6.81 -6.49 21.14
N ARG A 153 6.73 -5.69 20.07
CA ARG A 153 5.68 -5.80 19.04
C ARG A 153 5.82 -7.07 18.21
N SER A 154 6.82 -7.92 18.51
CA SER A 154 7.03 -9.25 17.93
C SER A 154 6.40 -10.38 18.75
N LEU A 155 5.65 -10.07 19.81
CA LEU A 155 4.95 -11.02 20.65
C LEU A 155 3.47 -10.64 20.78
N ASP A 156 2.63 -11.60 21.20
CA ASP A 156 1.31 -11.30 21.74
C ASP A 156 1.45 -11.12 23.26
N ILE A 157 1.14 -9.93 23.74
CA ILE A 157 1.30 -9.53 25.14
C ILE A 157 -0.02 -9.14 25.79
N GLU A 158 -1.18 -9.41 25.16
CA GLU A 158 -2.50 -9.00 25.66
C GLU A 158 -2.78 -9.59 27.05
N GLN A 159 -2.47 -10.87 27.23
CA GLN A 159 -2.63 -11.55 28.52
C GLN A 159 -1.68 -11.00 29.59
N LEU A 160 -0.41 -10.73 29.22
CA LEU A 160 0.56 -10.15 30.12
C LEU A 160 0.16 -8.74 30.58
N ASN A 161 -0.34 -7.91 29.66
CA ASN A 161 -0.89 -6.59 29.97
C ASN A 161 -2.12 -6.68 30.87
N SER A 162 -2.99 -7.67 30.67
CA SER A 162 -4.17 -7.90 31.52
C SER A 162 -3.76 -8.23 32.95
N HIS A 163 -2.73 -9.07 33.13
CA HIS A 163 -2.17 -9.38 34.44
C HIS A 163 -1.50 -8.17 35.09
N LEU A 164 -0.72 -7.38 34.34
CA LEU A 164 -0.13 -6.14 34.85
C LEU A 164 -1.21 -5.14 35.31
N ALA A 165 -2.28 -4.99 34.54
CA ALA A 165 -3.40 -4.12 34.91
C ALA A 165 -4.10 -4.59 36.19
N SER A 166 -4.25 -5.91 36.38
CA SER A 166 -4.81 -6.48 37.63
C SER A 166 -3.94 -6.18 38.86
N LEU A 167 -2.64 -5.92 38.66
CA LEU A 167 -1.68 -5.52 39.68
C LEU A 167 -1.52 -3.98 39.79
N GLY A 168 -2.36 -3.21 39.09
CA GLY A 168 -2.31 -1.74 39.10
C GLY A 168 -1.14 -1.14 38.32
N LEU A 169 -0.44 -1.94 37.51
CA LEU A 169 0.69 -1.48 36.69
C LEU A 169 0.23 -1.02 35.30
N SER A 170 1.01 -0.12 34.70
CA SER A 170 0.79 0.35 33.33
C SER A 170 1.10 -0.74 32.31
N SER A 171 0.36 -0.73 31.20
CA SER A 171 0.64 -1.61 30.06
C SER A 171 2.03 -1.33 29.47
N LEU A 172 2.60 -2.36 28.85
CA LEU A 172 3.90 -2.25 28.18
C LEU A 172 3.82 -1.49 26.85
N ASP A 173 2.61 -1.30 26.30
CA ASP A 173 2.39 -0.61 25.01
C ASP A 173 2.56 0.93 25.07
N ASN A 174 2.46 1.52 26.26
CA ASN A 174 2.30 2.97 26.40
C ASN A 174 3.62 3.76 26.47
N ASN A 175 4.77 3.10 26.71
CA ASN A 175 6.04 3.79 26.96
C ASN A 175 7.13 3.40 25.94
N ASN A 176 6.91 3.81 24.69
CA ASN A 176 7.80 3.48 23.57
C ASN A 176 9.09 4.31 23.50
N LEU A 177 9.30 5.25 24.44
CA LEU A 177 10.51 6.08 24.48
C LEU A 177 11.74 5.30 24.94
N ASP A 178 11.55 4.34 25.85
CA ASP A 178 12.60 3.45 26.36
C ASP A 178 11.95 2.15 26.84
N VAL A 179 11.79 1.21 25.92
CA VAL A 179 11.05 -0.03 26.12
C VAL A 179 11.73 -0.91 27.18
N LEU A 180 13.06 -1.05 27.10
CA LEU A 180 13.81 -1.90 28.03
C LEU A 180 13.84 -1.29 29.44
N ALA A 181 14.00 0.03 29.58
CA ALA A 181 13.95 0.66 30.89
C ALA A 181 12.56 0.56 31.54
N HIS A 182 11.48 0.72 30.76
CA HIS A 182 10.10 0.55 31.25
C HIS A 182 9.83 -0.88 31.73
N LEU A 183 10.30 -1.87 30.97
CA LEU A 183 10.22 -3.27 31.36
C LEU A 183 10.99 -3.57 32.65
N ASN A 184 12.23 -3.09 32.74
CA ASN A 184 13.05 -3.24 33.96
C ASN A 184 12.41 -2.57 35.18
N ALA A 185 11.81 -1.39 35.01
CA ALA A 185 11.09 -0.71 36.09
C ALA A 185 9.89 -1.54 36.57
N SER A 186 9.14 -2.14 35.64
CA SER A 186 8.01 -3.01 35.98
C SER A 186 8.44 -4.27 36.74
N ILE A 187 9.53 -4.91 36.31
CA ILE A 187 10.12 -6.06 37.01
C ILE A 187 10.54 -5.67 38.44
N ASN A 188 11.25 -4.54 38.58
CA ASN A 188 11.75 -4.09 39.89
C ASN A 188 10.62 -3.74 40.86
N LEU A 189 9.53 -3.13 40.38
CA LEU A 189 8.36 -2.83 41.22
C LEU A 189 7.73 -4.12 41.77
N LEU A 190 7.57 -5.15 40.94
CA LEU A 190 7.01 -6.43 41.36
C LEU A 190 7.94 -7.23 42.28
N MET A 191 9.25 -7.16 42.06
CA MET A 191 10.24 -7.82 42.94
C MET A 191 10.33 -7.17 44.32
N ASN A 192 10.23 -5.84 44.39
CA ASN A 192 10.28 -5.11 45.66
C ASN A 192 9.03 -5.35 46.52
N ASP A 193 7.87 -5.59 45.89
CA ASP A 193 6.64 -5.95 46.59
C ASP A 193 6.74 -7.35 47.25
N GLN A 194 7.41 -8.31 46.60
CA GLN A 194 7.65 -9.63 47.19
C GLN A 194 8.68 -9.62 48.34
N ASN A 195 9.71 -8.77 48.25
CA ASN A 195 10.75 -8.67 49.27
C ASN A 195 10.35 -7.83 50.49
N ALA A 196 9.25 -7.07 50.44
CA ALA A 196 8.75 -6.30 51.59
C ALA A 196 8.28 -7.18 52.77
N VAL A 197 8.11 -8.49 52.56
CA VAL A 197 7.77 -9.46 53.61
C VAL A 197 9.01 -9.98 54.36
N THR A 198 10.23 -9.74 53.85
CA THR A 198 11.45 -10.26 54.49
C THR A 198 12.55 -9.21 54.50
N GLU A 199 12.57 -8.45 55.61
CA GLU A 199 13.68 -7.65 56.14
C GLU A 199 14.21 -6.43 55.35
N SER A 200 14.20 -5.30 56.08
CA SER A 200 15.26 -4.29 56.16
C SER A 200 15.91 -3.80 54.85
N TRP A 201 15.54 -2.57 54.48
CA TRP A 201 16.21 -1.72 53.52
C TRP A 201 17.74 -1.74 53.69
N THR A 202 18.44 -2.56 52.91
CA THR A 202 19.88 -2.43 52.69
C THR A 202 20.10 -2.06 51.23
N ASN A 203 20.29 -0.76 51.04
CA ASN A 203 20.69 -0.12 49.79
C ASN A 203 21.96 -0.77 49.23
N VAL A 204 21.82 -1.60 48.21
CA VAL A 204 22.90 -1.83 47.22
C VAL A 204 22.30 -1.68 45.83
N TYR A 205 22.05 -0.42 45.45
CA TYR A 205 21.85 -0.07 44.07
C TYR A 205 23.21 -0.10 43.36
N PRO A 206 23.42 -0.89 42.30
CA PRO A 206 24.30 -0.39 41.26
C PRO A 206 23.57 0.81 40.68
N LYS A 207 24.01 2.02 41.05
CA LYS A 207 23.85 3.19 40.19
C LYS A 207 24.56 2.84 38.87
N GLY A 208 23.86 2.10 38.00
CA GLY A 208 24.15 2.16 36.58
C GLY A 208 24.16 3.65 36.27
N LYS A 209 25.30 4.13 35.75
CA LYS A 209 25.45 5.50 35.24
C LYS A 209 24.12 5.88 34.64
N SER A 210 23.51 6.97 35.11
CA SER A 210 22.30 7.54 34.52
C SER A 210 22.52 7.63 33.02
N THR A 211 22.16 6.58 32.30
CA THR A 211 22.12 6.53 30.85
C THR A 211 21.16 7.65 30.54
N LYS A 212 21.66 8.64 29.80
CA LYS A 212 20.84 9.78 29.38
C LYS A 212 19.59 9.15 28.80
N LYS A 213 18.47 9.23 29.53
CA LYS A 213 17.18 8.74 29.05
C LYS A 213 17.01 9.31 27.65
N ASN A 214 16.28 8.61 26.77
CA ASN A 214 15.70 9.26 25.60
C ASN A 214 14.80 10.41 26.11
N ASP A 215 15.44 11.53 26.38
CA ASP A 215 14.84 12.67 27.04
C ASP A 215 13.82 13.23 26.06
N LYS A 216 12.63 13.55 26.57
CA LYS A 216 11.56 14.13 25.77
C LYS A 216 12.09 15.33 24.97
N GLY A 217 13.05 16.08 25.52
CA GLY A 217 13.76 17.16 24.81
C GLY A 217 14.48 16.74 23.54
N ARG A 218 15.13 15.56 23.52
CA ARG A 218 15.84 15.05 22.33
C ARG A 218 14.86 14.61 21.24
N VAL A 219 13.78 13.93 21.62
CA VAL A 219 12.72 13.53 20.68
C VAL A 219 12.03 14.75 20.08
N LEU A 220 11.79 15.79 20.88
CA LEU A 220 11.27 17.07 20.40
C LEU A 220 12.23 17.74 19.40
N SER A 221 13.53 17.75 19.70
CA SER A 221 14.55 18.28 18.79
C SER A 221 14.57 17.53 17.44
N TYR A 222 14.49 16.19 17.46
CA TYR A 222 14.40 15.42 16.21
C TYR A 222 13.10 15.64 15.46
N LYS A 223 11.97 15.75 16.17
CA LYS A 223 10.67 16.10 15.58
C LYS A 223 10.75 17.43 14.85
N GLU A 224 11.28 18.47 15.47
CA GLU A 224 11.41 19.80 14.84
C GLU A 224 12.39 19.80 13.66
N SER A 225 13.50 19.06 13.77
CA SER A 225 14.45 18.90 12.68
C SER A 225 13.79 18.25 11.45
N LEU A 226 13.04 17.17 11.68
CA LEU A 226 12.41 16.35 10.64
C LEU A 226 11.17 17.01 10.04
N LEU A 227 10.23 17.46 10.87
CA LEU A 227 8.92 17.95 10.46
C LEU A 227 8.83 19.48 10.39
N GLY A 228 9.86 20.18 10.87
CA GLY A 228 9.87 21.64 10.99
C GLY A 228 9.26 22.12 12.31
N LYS A 229 9.39 23.42 12.57
CA LYS A 229 8.74 24.06 13.72
C LYS A 229 7.23 24.13 13.49
N LEU A 230 6.47 23.93 14.56
CA LEU A 230 5.03 24.11 14.53
C LEU A 230 4.69 25.61 14.57
N ARG A 231 3.54 25.96 13.99
CA ARG A 231 3.00 27.32 14.12
C ARG A 231 2.44 27.53 15.53
N GLU A 232 2.49 28.78 15.99
CA GLU A 232 1.93 29.18 17.28
C GLU A 232 0.45 28.77 17.38
N GLY A 233 0.05 28.33 18.57
CA GLY A 233 -1.32 27.88 18.84
C GLY A 233 -1.67 26.48 18.31
N ARG A 234 -0.74 25.74 17.72
CA ARG A 234 -0.95 24.34 17.30
C ARG A 234 -0.04 23.38 18.08
N SER A 235 -0.51 22.15 18.26
CA SER A 235 0.24 21.04 18.87
C SER A 235 0.60 19.92 17.87
N THR A 236 -0.04 19.91 16.69
CA THR A 236 0.04 18.82 15.70
C THR A 236 0.34 19.34 14.30
N HIS A 237 1.22 18.64 13.58
CA HIS A 237 1.49 18.88 12.16
C HIS A 237 0.37 18.32 11.28
N ILE A 238 0.05 19.04 10.20
CA ILE A 238 -0.81 18.53 9.14
C ILE A 238 0.08 18.17 7.95
N MET A 239 0.07 16.88 7.58
CA MET A 239 0.76 16.36 6.41
C MET A 239 -0.24 16.06 5.30
N VAL A 240 -0.03 16.64 4.12
CA VAL A 240 -0.88 16.42 2.94
C VAL A 240 -0.07 15.73 1.85
N THR A 241 -0.58 14.62 1.32
CA THR A 241 0.02 13.95 0.16
C THR A 241 -0.48 14.62 -1.11
N ILE A 242 0.44 15.01 -1.99
CA ILE A 242 0.09 15.63 -3.28
C ILE A 242 0.86 14.95 -4.42
N GLY A 243 0.26 14.97 -5.61
CA GLY A 243 0.81 14.49 -6.86
C GLY A 243 0.71 15.52 -7.98
N GLU A 244 0.56 15.04 -9.20
CA GLU A 244 0.51 15.83 -10.43
C GLU A 244 -0.62 16.88 -10.42
N GLU A 245 -1.70 16.67 -9.68
CA GLU A 245 -2.77 17.66 -9.53
C GLU A 245 -2.27 19.04 -9.02
N ALA A 246 -1.15 19.05 -8.28
CA ALA A 246 -0.54 20.27 -7.78
C ALA A 246 0.26 21.06 -8.84
N THR A 247 0.61 20.44 -9.98
CA THR A 247 1.25 21.13 -11.12
C THR A 247 0.20 21.72 -12.07
N LEU A 248 -1.00 21.15 -12.11
CA LEU A 248 -2.09 21.58 -12.99
C LEU A 248 -2.88 22.79 -12.43
N SER A 249 -2.86 22.98 -11.10
CA SER A 249 -3.59 24.08 -10.45
C SER A 249 -2.64 25.13 -9.87
N GLU A 250 -2.85 26.38 -10.26
CA GLU A 250 -2.08 27.53 -9.74
C GLU A 250 -2.42 27.88 -8.29
N THR A 251 -3.66 27.60 -7.83
CA THR A 251 -4.09 27.98 -6.47
C THR A 251 -3.95 26.86 -5.45
N PHE A 252 -3.92 25.59 -5.89
CA PHE A 252 -4.03 24.43 -4.99
C PHE A 252 -3.04 24.45 -3.83
N ILE A 253 -1.75 24.71 -4.09
CA ILE A 253 -0.71 24.77 -3.06
C ILE A 253 -0.95 25.93 -2.07
N THR A 254 -1.41 27.07 -2.58
CA THR A 254 -1.77 28.23 -1.74
C THR A 254 -2.92 27.88 -0.80
N ASP A 255 -3.95 27.22 -1.32
CA ASP A 255 -5.15 26.89 -0.57
C ASP A 255 -4.85 25.89 0.56
N ILE A 256 -4.08 24.84 0.29
CA ILE A 256 -3.74 23.83 1.30
C ILE A 256 -2.79 24.38 2.38
N LEU A 257 -1.88 25.31 2.05
CA LEU A 257 -1.02 25.97 3.03
C LEU A 257 -1.82 26.90 3.95
N LYS A 258 -2.75 27.68 3.38
CA LYS A 258 -3.69 28.53 4.14
C LYS A 258 -4.61 27.71 5.04
N ALA A 259 -5.04 26.52 4.60
CA ALA A 259 -5.82 25.59 5.41
C ALA A 259 -5.04 24.99 6.60
N GLY A 260 -3.72 25.18 6.66
CA GLY A 260 -2.89 24.80 7.81
C GLY A 260 -1.93 23.64 7.56
N THR A 261 -1.71 23.25 6.31
CA THR A 261 -0.68 22.26 5.96
C THR A 261 0.70 22.74 6.41
N SER A 262 1.43 21.88 7.12
CA SER A 262 2.79 22.13 7.58
C SER A 262 3.83 21.21 6.93
N VAL A 263 3.38 20.08 6.36
CA VAL A 263 4.23 19.14 5.64
C VAL A 263 3.52 18.71 4.36
N ILE A 264 4.24 18.78 3.25
CA ILE A 264 3.83 18.21 1.98
C ILE A 264 4.54 16.88 1.80
N ARG A 265 3.78 15.81 1.62
CA ARG A 265 4.31 14.47 1.29
C ARG A 265 4.22 14.26 -0.21
N ILE A 266 5.35 13.93 -0.84
CA ILE A 266 5.41 13.45 -2.22
C ILE A 266 5.64 11.94 -2.17
N ASN A 267 4.66 11.18 -2.63
CA ASN A 267 4.77 9.72 -2.70
C ASN A 267 5.50 9.33 -3.99
N CYS A 268 6.79 9.01 -3.89
CA CYS A 268 7.67 8.68 -5.01
C CYS A 268 7.36 7.31 -5.65
N ALA A 269 6.33 6.59 -5.18
CA ALA A 269 5.78 5.45 -5.93
C ALA A 269 5.02 5.89 -7.19
N HIS A 270 4.71 7.18 -7.33
CA HIS A 270 3.99 7.77 -8.46
C HIS A 270 4.70 9.02 -8.97
N GLY A 271 4.49 9.33 -10.25
CA GLY A 271 5.13 10.45 -10.92
C GLY A 271 6.62 10.21 -11.19
N ASP A 272 7.31 11.28 -11.55
CA ASP A 272 8.72 11.27 -11.93
C ASP A 272 9.45 12.49 -11.36
N PRO A 273 10.80 12.55 -11.46
CA PRO A 273 11.58 13.66 -10.93
C PRO A 273 11.20 15.05 -11.47
N SER A 274 10.65 15.15 -12.68
CA SER A 274 10.18 16.42 -13.25
C SER A 274 8.97 16.94 -12.47
N ILE A 275 7.96 16.08 -12.30
CA ILE A 275 6.74 16.40 -11.53
C ILE A 275 7.11 16.75 -10.08
N TRP A 276 7.92 15.94 -9.42
CA TRP A 276 8.33 16.20 -8.03
C TRP A 276 9.10 17.52 -7.90
N GLY A 277 9.98 17.81 -8.85
CA GLY A 277 10.75 19.05 -8.89
C GLY A 277 9.87 20.29 -9.02
N GLU A 278 8.86 20.24 -9.88
CA GLU A 278 7.90 21.34 -10.04
C GLU A 278 7.08 21.57 -8.77
N ILE A 279 6.57 20.50 -8.16
CA ILE A 279 5.86 20.56 -6.88
C ILE A 279 6.74 21.22 -5.80
N ILE A 280 8.00 20.79 -5.66
CA ILE A 280 8.93 21.33 -4.67
C ILE A 280 9.16 22.83 -4.90
N LYS A 281 9.37 23.27 -6.15
CA LYS A 281 9.57 24.68 -6.49
C LYS A 281 8.36 25.51 -6.09
N ARG A 282 7.16 25.07 -6.46
CA ARG A 282 5.90 25.76 -6.13
C ARG A 282 5.67 25.84 -4.62
N VAL A 283 5.84 24.72 -3.90
CA VAL A 283 5.70 24.69 -2.43
C VAL A 283 6.67 25.65 -1.75
N ARG A 284 7.94 25.67 -2.16
CA ARG A 284 8.94 26.59 -1.58
C ARG A 284 8.59 28.05 -1.85
N ARG A 285 8.22 28.38 -3.10
CA ARG A 285 7.81 29.74 -3.48
C ARG A 285 6.60 30.21 -2.67
N THR A 286 5.54 29.41 -2.61
CA THR A 286 4.31 29.78 -1.90
C THR A 286 4.52 29.83 -0.38
N SER A 287 5.30 28.90 0.18
CA SER A 287 5.68 28.91 1.60
C SER A 287 6.41 30.19 1.98
N GLN A 288 7.33 30.67 1.14
CA GLN A 288 8.04 31.94 1.33
C GLN A 288 7.10 33.14 1.18
N MET A 289 6.30 33.19 0.12
CA MET A 289 5.38 34.30 -0.15
C MET A 289 4.32 34.50 0.95
N LEU A 290 3.88 33.42 1.60
CA LEU A 290 2.88 33.46 2.67
C LEU A 290 3.48 33.52 4.08
N GLU A 291 4.82 33.52 4.20
CA GLU A 291 5.53 33.41 5.49
C GLU A 291 5.03 32.21 6.32
N MET A 292 4.76 31.11 5.62
CA MET A 292 4.11 29.92 6.13
C MET A 292 5.06 28.74 5.99
N PRO A 293 5.88 28.41 7.02
CA PRO A 293 6.85 27.33 6.92
C PRO A 293 6.19 26.00 6.57
N CYS A 294 6.73 25.32 5.55
CA CYS A 294 6.26 24.01 5.12
C CYS A 294 7.45 23.13 4.72
N ARG A 295 7.54 21.93 5.31
CA ARG A 295 8.51 20.91 4.88
C ARG A 295 7.99 20.13 3.69
N VAL A 296 8.90 19.63 2.86
CA VAL A 296 8.60 18.61 1.85
C VAL A 296 9.21 17.30 2.30
N HIS A 297 8.40 16.26 2.39
CA HIS A 297 8.78 14.91 2.78
C HIS A 297 8.69 13.99 1.57
N MET A 298 9.84 13.48 1.14
CA MET A 298 9.93 12.52 0.03
C MET A 298 9.69 11.13 0.59
N ASP A 299 8.55 10.53 0.26
CA ASP A 299 8.22 9.16 0.64
C ASP A 299 8.63 8.21 -0.46
N LEU A 300 9.75 7.52 -0.24
CA LEU A 300 10.31 6.58 -1.19
C LEU A 300 9.36 5.40 -1.39
N ALA A 301 9.27 4.92 -2.63
CA ALA A 301 8.39 3.78 -2.95
C ALA A 301 8.67 2.54 -2.10
N GLY A 302 9.93 2.35 -1.68
CA GLY A 302 10.40 1.16 -0.97
C GLY A 302 10.45 -0.08 -1.88
N PRO A 303 10.82 -1.24 -1.33
CA PRO A 303 10.86 -2.51 -2.05
C PRO A 303 9.45 -3.09 -2.24
N LYS A 304 8.55 -2.34 -2.87
CA LYS A 304 7.17 -2.78 -3.11
C LYS A 304 7.13 -3.89 -4.15
N LEU A 305 6.52 -5.00 -3.79
CA LEU A 305 6.15 -6.04 -4.74
C LEU A 305 4.99 -5.53 -5.59
N ARG A 306 5.17 -5.60 -6.91
CA ARG A 306 4.20 -5.19 -7.91
C ARG A 306 3.98 -6.34 -8.87
N THR A 307 2.78 -6.43 -9.41
CA THR A 307 2.54 -7.24 -10.61
C THR A 307 3.01 -6.46 -11.83
N GLY A 308 3.42 -7.15 -12.89
CA GLY A 308 3.68 -6.53 -14.17
C GLY A 308 2.39 -6.08 -14.85
N THR A 309 2.53 -5.44 -16.00
CA THR A 309 1.40 -4.87 -16.72
C THR A 309 0.55 -5.96 -17.37
N LEU A 310 -0.77 -5.79 -17.28
CA LEU A 310 -1.70 -6.61 -18.06
C LEU A 310 -1.63 -6.21 -19.53
N LYS A 311 -1.84 -7.19 -20.42
CA LYS A 311 -1.98 -6.91 -21.86
C LYS A 311 -3.14 -5.90 -22.05
N PRO A 312 -2.95 -4.81 -22.81
CA PRO A 312 -4.01 -3.84 -23.04
C PRO A 312 -5.26 -4.52 -23.60
N GLY A 313 -6.44 -4.11 -23.14
CA GLY A 313 -7.70 -4.56 -23.74
C GLY A 313 -7.90 -3.96 -25.14
N PRO A 314 -8.98 -4.35 -25.83
CA PRO A 314 -9.27 -3.81 -27.16
C PRO A 314 -9.44 -2.28 -27.12
N CYS A 315 -8.93 -1.59 -28.14
CA CYS A 315 -9.06 -0.14 -28.35
C CYS A 315 -10.46 0.22 -28.86
N VAL A 316 -11.48 -0.04 -28.03
CA VAL A 316 -12.90 0.22 -28.35
C VAL A 316 -13.55 1.01 -27.22
N MET A 317 -14.05 2.19 -27.58
CA MET A 317 -14.82 3.06 -26.69
C MET A 317 -16.32 2.76 -26.79
N LYS A 318 -16.96 2.51 -25.65
CA LYS A 318 -18.42 2.37 -25.57
C LYS A 318 -19.05 3.73 -25.23
N ILE A 319 -19.94 4.19 -26.11
CA ILE A 319 -20.80 5.35 -25.88
C ILE A 319 -22.21 4.83 -25.66
N SER A 320 -22.83 5.15 -24.53
CA SER A 320 -24.19 4.69 -24.24
C SER A 320 -25.04 5.76 -23.55
N PRO A 321 -26.24 6.04 -24.08
CA PRO A 321 -27.19 6.91 -23.40
C PRO A 321 -27.63 6.32 -22.06
N LYS A 322 -28.11 7.18 -21.15
CA LYS A 322 -28.72 6.71 -19.91
C LYS A 322 -30.11 6.19 -20.22
N LYS A 323 -30.41 4.99 -19.71
CA LYS A 323 -31.68 4.29 -19.94
C LYS A 323 -32.37 3.99 -18.62
N ASP A 324 -33.70 4.00 -18.62
CA ASP A 324 -34.51 3.55 -17.48
C ASP A 324 -34.49 2.01 -17.35
N ALA A 325 -35.20 1.47 -16.35
CA ALA A 325 -35.31 0.03 -16.13
C ALA A 325 -35.99 -0.71 -17.31
N TYR A 326 -36.80 -0.01 -18.11
CA TYR A 326 -37.49 -0.55 -19.29
C TYR A 326 -36.64 -0.45 -20.57
N GLY A 327 -35.47 0.19 -20.51
CA GLY A 327 -34.56 0.36 -21.64
C GLY A 327 -34.84 1.60 -22.51
N ASN A 328 -35.78 2.46 -22.11
CA ASN A 328 -36.05 3.73 -22.79
C ASN A 328 -34.95 4.75 -22.47
N VAL A 329 -34.59 5.57 -23.46
CA VAL A 329 -33.56 6.60 -23.30
C VAL A 329 -34.11 7.74 -22.45
N VAL A 330 -33.49 7.96 -21.28
CA VAL A 330 -33.81 9.07 -20.37
C VAL A 330 -32.99 10.30 -20.73
N SER A 331 -31.71 10.11 -21.08
CA SER A 331 -30.85 11.19 -21.58
C SER A 331 -29.87 10.65 -22.62
N PRO A 332 -29.59 11.42 -23.69
CA PRO A 332 -28.55 11.05 -24.65
C PRO A 332 -27.19 11.00 -23.98
N ALA A 333 -26.25 10.26 -24.56
CA ALA A 333 -24.84 10.39 -24.20
C ALA A 333 -24.26 11.62 -24.89
N LEU A 334 -23.53 12.44 -24.14
CA LEU A 334 -22.83 13.62 -24.64
C LEU A 334 -21.43 13.24 -25.09
N VAL A 335 -21.12 13.53 -26.35
CA VAL A 335 -19.86 13.17 -26.99
C VAL A 335 -19.13 14.44 -27.40
N TRP A 336 -17.91 14.61 -26.93
CA TRP A 336 -17.01 15.67 -27.37
C TRP A 336 -16.28 15.25 -28.65
N LEU A 337 -16.40 16.02 -29.71
CA LEU A 337 -15.74 15.81 -31.01
C LEU A 337 -14.70 16.90 -31.23
N CYS A 338 -13.45 16.51 -31.45
CA CYS A 338 -12.35 17.47 -31.44
C CYS A 338 -11.14 16.96 -32.25
N LEU A 339 -10.16 17.84 -32.49
CA LEU A 339 -8.85 17.40 -33.01
C LEU A 339 -8.05 16.70 -31.91
N THR A 340 -7.09 15.86 -32.30
CA THR A 340 -6.17 15.23 -31.34
C THR A 340 -5.51 16.28 -30.45
N GLY A 341 -5.54 16.05 -29.13
CA GLY A 341 -4.92 16.94 -28.14
C GLY A 341 -5.76 18.14 -27.69
N THR A 342 -7.04 18.22 -28.07
CA THR A 342 -7.92 19.32 -27.67
C THR A 342 -8.94 18.88 -26.61
N GLU A 343 -8.83 19.45 -25.42
CA GLU A 343 -9.71 19.11 -24.29
C GLU A 343 -11.02 19.91 -24.29
N PRO A 344 -12.12 19.35 -23.74
CA PRO A 344 -13.37 20.09 -23.58
C PRO A 344 -13.20 21.27 -22.60
N PRO A 345 -13.93 22.39 -22.78
CA PRO A 345 -13.96 23.46 -21.80
C PRO A 345 -14.39 22.97 -20.41
N ALA A 346 -13.87 23.56 -19.33
CA ALA A 346 -14.07 23.09 -17.95
C ALA A 346 -15.55 22.97 -17.49
N HIS A 347 -16.46 23.70 -18.13
CA HIS A 347 -17.90 23.65 -17.84
C HIS A 347 -18.66 22.58 -18.64
N VAL A 348 -17.99 21.84 -19.53
CA VAL A 348 -18.55 20.76 -20.33
C VAL A 348 -18.06 19.43 -19.78
N SER A 349 -18.99 18.56 -19.36
CA SER A 349 -18.67 17.21 -18.87
C SER A 349 -19.21 16.16 -19.85
N PRO A 350 -18.47 15.82 -20.92
CA PRO A 350 -18.91 14.81 -21.88
C PRO A 350 -18.82 13.40 -21.28
N ASP A 351 -19.68 12.48 -21.74
CA ASP A 351 -19.62 11.06 -21.41
C ASP A 351 -18.49 10.34 -22.18
N ALA A 352 -18.07 10.89 -23.33
CA ALA A 352 -17.02 10.35 -24.18
C ALA A 352 -16.34 11.45 -25.02
N THR A 353 -15.07 11.24 -25.37
CA THR A 353 -14.30 12.12 -26.26
C THR A 353 -13.86 11.35 -27.49
N ILE A 354 -14.12 11.90 -28.68
CA ILE A 354 -13.72 11.35 -29.97
C ILE A 354 -12.77 12.35 -30.63
N SER A 355 -11.51 11.93 -30.78
CA SER A 355 -10.53 12.65 -31.58
C SER A 355 -10.68 12.26 -33.05
N VAL A 356 -10.70 13.26 -33.94
CA VAL A 356 -10.92 13.07 -35.37
C VAL A 356 -9.74 13.62 -36.16
N GLN A 357 -9.22 12.81 -37.08
CA GLN A 357 -8.28 13.22 -38.10
C GLN A 357 -9.06 13.81 -39.28
N GLY A 358 -8.82 15.09 -39.57
CA GLY A 358 -9.45 15.84 -40.67
C GLY A 358 -10.00 17.20 -40.23
N GLN A 359 -9.16 18.24 -40.31
CA GLN A 359 -9.56 19.60 -39.94
C GLN A 359 -10.73 20.11 -40.80
N ASP A 360 -10.76 19.74 -42.08
CA ASP A 360 -11.86 20.08 -43.00
C ASP A 360 -13.20 19.46 -42.61
N PHE A 361 -13.17 18.26 -41.99
CA PHE A 361 -14.39 17.62 -41.51
C PHE A 361 -15.00 18.44 -40.37
N LEU A 362 -14.20 18.79 -39.36
CA LEU A 362 -14.67 19.59 -38.22
C LEU A 362 -15.04 21.01 -38.63
N ALA A 363 -14.26 21.65 -39.51
CA ALA A 363 -14.56 22.99 -40.03
C ALA A 363 -15.87 23.07 -40.83
N GLY A 364 -16.32 21.95 -41.40
CA GLY A 364 -17.56 21.85 -42.15
C GLY A 364 -18.80 21.47 -41.34
N LEU A 365 -18.66 21.16 -40.04
CA LEU A 365 -19.79 20.81 -39.16
C LEU A 365 -20.59 22.04 -38.74
N GLN A 366 -21.90 21.88 -38.64
CA GLN A 366 -22.81 22.90 -38.12
C GLN A 366 -23.71 22.31 -37.02
N ILE A 367 -24.19 23.17 -36.11
CA ILE A 367 -25.21 22.78 -35.12
C ILE A 367 -26.45 22.22 -35.85
N GLY A 368 -26.92 21.06 -35.39
CA GLY A 368 -28.04 20.33 -36.01
C GLY A 368 -27.62 19.24 -36.99
N ASP A 369 -26.35 19.20 -37.43
CA ASP A 369 -25.86 18.15 -38.32
C ASP A 369 -25.96 16.76 -37.68
N SER A 370 -26.22 15.77 -38.54
CA SER A 370 -26.28 14.37 -38.12
C SER A 370 -25.13 13.56 -38.73
N ILE A 371 -24.11 13.33 -37.91
CA ILE A 371 -22.97 12.48 -38.23
C ILE A 371 -23.44 11.03 -38.25
N ARG A 372 -23.17 10.33 -39.34
CA ARG A 372 -23.41 8.90 -39.51
C ARG A 372 -22.11 8.13 -39.42
N LEU A 373 -22.12 7.04 -38.66
CA LEU A 373 -21.00 6.12 -38.52
C LEU A 373 -21.48 4.67 -38.51
N CYS A 374 -20.60 3.74 -38.84
CA CYS A 374 -20.79 2.32 -38.57
C CYS A 374 -19.93 1.97 -37.35
N ASP A 375 -20.57 1.43 -36.31
CA ASP A 375 -19.88 1.04 -35.08
C ASP A 375 -19.02 -0.22 -35.31
N ALA A 376 -18.14 -0.57 -34.36
CA ALA A 376 -17.26 -1.74 -34.43
C ALA A 376 -18.02 -3.09 -34.51
N ARG A 377 -19.36 -3.09 -34.36
CA ARG A 377 -20.22 -4.27 -34.55
C ARG A 377 -20.96 -4.24 -35.89
N GLY A 378 -20.60 -3.32 -36.78
CA GLY A 378 -21.25 -3.10 -38.08
C GLY A 378 -22.62 -2.42 -38.00
N ARG A 379 -23.03 -1.89 -36.84
CA ARG A 379 -24.34 -1.24 -36.69
C ARG A 379 -24.25 0.24 -37.05
N LYS A 380 -25.19 0.72 -37.86
CA LYS A 380 -25.30 2.14 -38.21
C LYS A 380 -25.74 2.97 -37.00
N ARG A 381 -25.04 4.06 -36.72
CA ARG A 381 -25.28 4.97 -35.60
C ARG A 381 -25.28 6.42 -36.06
N ARG A 382 -25.90 7.27 -35.23
CA ARG A 382 -26.03 8.70 -35.48
C ARG A 382 -25.59 9.49 -34.25
N LEU A 383 -24.81 10.53 -34.49
CA LEU A 383 -24.50 11.57 -33.51
C LEU A 383 -25.10 12.88 -34.04
N LYS A 384 -25.83 13.61 -33.20
CA LYS A 384 -26.44 14.90 -33.58
C LYS A 384 -25.65 16.03 -32.93
N ILE A 385 -25.10 16.95 -33.72
CA ILE A 385 -24.38 18.11 -33.18
C ILE A 385 -25.36 19.02 -32.44
N SER A 386 -25.10 19.26 -31.16
CA SER A 386 -25.95 20.07 -30.28
C SER A 386 -25.32 21.42 -29.94
N LYS A 387 -23.99 21.46 -29.76
CA LYS A 387 -23.26 22.69 -29.36
C LYS A 387 -21.90 22.77 -30.07
N GLU A 388 -21.44 24.00 -30.24
CA GLU A 388 -20.14 24.34 -30.80
C GLU A 388 -19.38 25.21 -29.80
N PHE A 389 -18.07 24.98 -29.70
CA PHE A 389 -17.18 25.71 -28.81
C PHE A 389 -15.88 26.04 -29.54
N HIS A 390 -15.45 27.29 -29.46
CA HIS A 390 -14.10 27.68 -29.88
C HIS A 390 -13.12 27.37 -28.75
N VAL A 391 -12.17 26.47 -29.02
CA VAL A 391 -11.12 26.03 -28.09
C VAL A 391 -9.78 26.45 -28.71
N PHE A 392 -8.70 26.54 -27.94
CA PHE A 392 -7.39 27.01 -28.45
C PHE A 392 -7.04 26.40 -29.83
N ASN A 393 -6.82 27.28 -30.82
CA ASN A 393 -6.49 26.98 -32.22
C ASN A 393 -7.43 25.99 -32.97
N SER A 394 -8.63 25.69 -32.46
CA SER A 394 -9.56 24.74 -33.10
C SER A 394 -11.02 24.93 -32.68
N THR A 395 -11.95 24.25 -33.36
CA THR A 395 -13.36 24.23 -32.97
C THR A 395 -13.72 22.82 -32.50
N GLY A 396 -14.31 22.73 -31.31
CA GLY A 396 -14.80 21.50 -30.72
C GLY A 396 -16.33 21.48 -30.69
N PHE A 397 -16.91 20.30 -30.84
CA PHE A 397 -18.36 20.13 -30.90
C PHE A 397 -18.84 19.18 -29.81
N VAL A 398 -20.01 19.44 -29.26
CA VAL A 398 -20.76 18.46 -28.47
C VAL A 398 -21.81 17.84 -29.37
N ALA A 399 -21.84 16.51 -29.39
CA ALA A 399 -22.84 15.73 -30.09
C ALA A 399 -23.62 14.82 -29.14
N GLU A 400 -24.89 14.64 -29.43
CA GLU A 400 -25.79 13.76 -28.69
C GLU A 400 -25.90 12.41 -29.38
N CYS A 401 -25.72 11.34 -28.60
CA CYS A 401 -25.87 9.96 -29.04
C CYS A 401 -27.06 9.29 -28.35
N PHE A 402 -28.06 8.88 -29.12
CA PHE A 402 -29.29 8.26 -28.62
C PHE A 402 -29.24 6.72 -28.64
N ASP A 403 -28.24 6.14 -29.28
CA ASP A 403 -28.05 4.70 -29.41
C ASP A 403 -26.70 4.28 -28.82
N THR A 404 -26.62 3.08 -28.24
CA THR A 404 -25.30 2.57 -27.82
C THR A 404 -24.41 2.30 -29.03
N ALA A 405 -23.26 2.95 -29.08
CA ALA A 405 -22.23 2.85 -30.11
C ALA A 405 -20.90 2.33 -29.53
N TYR A 406 -20.15 1.60 -30.35
CA TYR A 406 -18.81 1.09 -30.06
C TYR A 406 -17.87 1.65 -31.12
N ILE A 407 -16.94 2.50 -30.71
CA ILE A 407 -16.08 3.26 -31.63
C ILE A 407 -14.64 2.82 -31.45
N GLU A 408 -13.95 2.58 -32.56
CA GLU A 408 -12.54 2.22 -32.63
C GLU A 408 -11.76 3.21 -33.50
N SER A 409 -10.45 3.25 -33.34
CA SER A 409 -9.58 4.00 -34.24
C SER A 409 -9.79 3.50 -35.69
N GLY A 410 -9.98 4.43 -36.62
CA GLY A 410 -10.35 4.13 -38.01
C GLY A 410 -11.84 4.23 -38.32
N THR A 411 -12.72 4.36 -37.31
CA THR A 411 -14.16 4.56 -37.54
C THR A 411 -14.39 5.80 -38.41
N GLU A 412 -15.08 5.63 -39.54
CA GLU A 412 -15.41 6.74 -40.43
C GLU A 412 -16.68 7.47 -39.97
N LEU A 413 -16.54 8.78 -39.81
CA LEU A 413 -17.62 9.71 -39.50
C LEU A 413 -18.01 10.44 -40.78
N SER A 414 -19.29 10.42 -41.15
CA SER A 414 -19.76 11.05 -42.38
C SER A 414 -20.95 11.99 -42.17
N VAL A 415 -20.91 13.17 -42.79
CA VAL A 415 -22.00 14.16 -42.80
C VAL A 415 -22.35 14.52 -44.23
N LYS A 416 -23.63 14.79 -44.51
CA LYS A 416 -24.05 15.37 -45.79
C LYS A 416 -23.81 16.88 -45.72
N GLY A 417 -22.85 17.39 -46.48
CA GLY A 417 -22.57 18.81 -46.60
C GLY A 417 -23.51 19.53 -47.58
N LYS A 418 -23.34 20.85 -47.69
CA LYS A 418 -24.07 21.70 -48.64
C LYS A 418 -23.70 21.30 -50.08
N LYS A 419 -24.67 21.32 -51.01
CA LYS A 419 -24.54 20.92 -52.42
C LYS A 419 -24.19 19.43 -52.65
N GLY A 420 -24.54 18.53 -51.73
CA GLY A 420 -24.38 17.08 -51.93
C GLY A 420 -22.96 16.53 -51.72
N ARG A 421 -21.98 17.37 -51.36
CA ARG A 421 -20.64 16.89 -50.97
C ARG A 421 -20.72 16.17 -49.63
N ARG A 422 -20.01 15.03 -49.50
CA ARG A 422 -19.93 14.25 -48.26
C ARG A 422 -18.65 14.63 -47.52
N LEU A 423 -18.78 15.18 -46.31
CA LEU A 423 -17.64 15.40 -45.42
C LEU A 423 -17.36 14.09 -44.69
N VAL A 424 -16.09 13.69 -44.64
CA VAL A 424 -15.64 12.45 -43.98
C VAL A 424 -14.49 12.78 -43.04
N GLY A 425 -14.60 12.33 -41.79
CA GLY A 425 -13.54 12.37 -40.79
C GLY A 425 -13.26 10.95 -40.28
N ARG A 426 -12.06 10.72 -39.76
CA ARG A 426 -11.67 9.40 -39.23
C ARG A 426 -11.36 9.51 -37.75
N VAL A 427 -11.92 8.62 -36.93
CA VAL A 427 -11.62 8.57 -35.50
C VAL A 427 -10.18 8.07 -35.29
N VAL A 428 -9.46 8.71 -34.38
CA VAL A 428 -8.09 8.36 -33.99
C VAL A 428 -7.95 8.33 -32.47
N ASP A 429 -6.85 7.74 -32.00
CA ASP A 429 -6.42 7.77 -30.60
C ASP A 429 -7.45 7.24 -29.58
N VAL A 430 -8.25 6.24 -29.96
CA VAL A 430 -9.14 5.55 -29.02
C VAL A 430 -8.29 4.78 -28.00
N PRO A 431 -8.34 5.12 -26.70
CA PRO A 431 -7.48 4.48 -25.70
C PRO A 431 -7.88 3.01 -25.52
N PRO A 432 -6.91 2.12 -25.23
CA PRO A 432 -7.22 0.73 -24.90
C PRO A 432 -8.07 0.67 -23.65
N LYS A 433 -9.05 -0.23 -23.65
CA LYS A 433 -9.81 -0.51 -22.44
C LYS A 433 -8.89 -1.16 -21.41
N GLU A 434 -8.92 -0.67 -20.17
CA GLU A 434 -8.26 -1.32 -19.04
C GLU A 434 -8.68 -2.79 -18.98
N SER A 435 -7.69 -3.68 -19.05
CA SER A 435 -7.88 -5.11 -18.89
C SER A 435 -7.89 -5.44 -17.40
N PHE A 436 -8.70 -6.43 -17.02
CA PHE A 436 -8.74 -6.95 -15.65
C PHE A 436 -8.82 -8.47 -15.71
N VAL A 437 -8.17 -9.11 -14.75
CA VAL A 437 -8.27 -10.55 -14.53
C VAL A 437 -9.32 -10.76 -13.44
N ARG A 438 -10.37 -11.53 -13.75
CA ARG A 438 -11.43 -11.84 -12.78
C ARG A 438 -11.18 -13.23 -12.22
N LEU A 439 -11.03 -13.30 -10.90
CA LEU A 439 -10.74 -14.54 -10.17
C LEU A 439 -11.93 -14.90 -9.27
N LYS A 440 -12.17 -16.19 -9.08
CA LYS A 440 -13.21 -16.82 -8.26
C LYS A 440 -12.61 -17.88 -7.34
N VAL A 441 -13.34 -18.26 -6.29
CA VAL A 441 -12.83 -19.22 -5.28
C VAL A 441 -12.48 -20.53 -5.97
N GLY A 442 -11.26 -21.03 -5.76
CA GLY A 442 -10.72 -22.21 -6.46
C GLY A 442 -10.07 -21.95 -7.83
N ASP A 443 -10.05 -20.72 -8.35
CA ASP A 443 -9.29 -20.42 -9.57
C ASP A 443 -7.78 -20.51 -9.30
N LEU A 444 -7.03 -20.97 -10.30
CA LEU A 444 -5.58 -21.02 -10.28
C LEU A 444 -5.00 -19.76 -10.94
N LEU A 445 -4.14 -19.06 -10.21
CA LEU A 445 -3.38 -17.91 -10.70
C LEU A 445 -1.90 -18.29 -10.80
N VAL A 446 -1.32 -18.17 -11.98
CA VAL A 446 0.10 -18.40 -12.24
C VAL A 446 0.82 -17.06 -12.31
N ILE A 447 1.89 -16.92 -11.52
CA ILE A 447 2.74 -15.73 -11.53
C ILE A 447 4.07 -16.09 -12.17
N THR A 448 4.45 -15.38 -13.22
CA THR A 448 5.65 -15.63 -14.02
C THR A 448 6.65 -14.49 -13.88
N ARG A 449 7.95 -14.80 -14.00
CA ARG A 449 9.00 -13.78 -13.92
C ARG A 449 8.93 -12.86 -15.14
N GLU A 450 8.99 -11.54 -14.93
CA GLU A 450 8.97 -10.59 -16.05
C GLU A 450 10.25 -10.75 -16.90
N GLY A 451 10.09 -10.90 -18.23
CA GLY A 451 11.17 -11.21 -19.16
C GLY A 451 11.23 -12.66 -19.66
N SER A 452 10.46 -13.59 -19.09
CA SER A 452 10.36 -14.98 -19.57
C SER A 452 9.17 -15.23 -20.53
N LEU A 453 8.68 -14.18 -21.19
CA LEU A 453 7.42 -14.20 -21.96
C LEU A 453 7.48 -14.98 -23.30
N ASP A 454 8.64 -15.49 -23.68
CA ASP A 454 8.83 -16.14 -24.99
C ASP A 454 8.76 -17.68 -24.98
N GLU A 455 8.62 -18.33 -23.82
CA GLU A 455 8.38 -19.78 -23.78
C GLU A 455 7.09 -20.12 -23.03
N PRO A 456 6.08 -20.73 -23.68
CA PRO A 456 4.91 -21.27 -22.98
C PRO A 456 5.33 -22.53 -22.23
N SER A 457 5.97 -22.39 -21.07
CA SER A 457 6.19 -23.53 -20.17
C SER A 457 4.88 -23.92 -19.52
N VAL A 458 4.36 -25.07 -19.94
CA VAL A 458 3.24 -25.85 -19.37
C VAL A 458 1.96 -25.03 -19.14
N THR A 459 1.15 -24.96 -20.19
CA THR A 459 -0.24 -24.49 -20.13
C THR A 459 -1.06 -25.41 -19.22
N VAL A 460 -1.36 -24.96 -18.00
CA VAL A 460 -2.57 -25.45 -17.32
C VAL A 460 -3.76 -24.78 -18.02
N PRO A 461 -4.60 -25.53 -18.76
CA PRO A 461 -5.70 -24.94 -19.50
C PRO A 461 -6.67 -24.25 -18.52
N GLY A 462 -6.91 -22.95 -18.71
CA GLY A 462 -7.86 -22.17 -17.90
C GLY A 462 -7.26 -21.40 -16.73
N ALA A 463 -5.96 -21.49 -16.45
CA ALA A 463 -5.33 -20.71 -15.39
C ALA A 463 -5.08 -19.25 -15.83
N HIS A 464 -5.32 -18.31 -14.92
CA HIS A 464 -5.03 -16.90 -15.15
C HIS A 464 -3.54 -16.63 -14.94
N ARG A 465 -2.93 -15.71 -15.71
CA ARG A 465 -1.49 -15.41 -15.67
C ARG A 465 -1.22 -13.95 -15.36
N LEU A 466 -0.26 -13.69 -14.47
CA LEU A 466 0.30 -12.37 -14.17
C LEU A 466 1.82 -12.45 -14.20
N THR A 467 2.48 -11.34 -14.52
CA THR A 467 3.94 -11.24 -14.40
C THR A 467 4.33 -10.57 -13.09
N CYS A 468 5.56 -10.77 -12.64
CA CYS A 468 6.16 -10.06 -11.51
C CYS A 468 7.60 -9.60 -11.86
N PRO A 469 7.92 -8.29 -11.80
CA PRO A 469 9.28 -7.78 -12.00
C PRO A 469 10.29 -8.23 -10.94
N SER A 470 9.82 -8.58 -9.75
CA SER A 470 10.71 -8.91 -8.64
C SER A 470 11.21 -10.35 -8.75
N GLY A 471 12.43 -10.53 -9.26
CA GLY A 471 13.08 -11.85 -9.36
C GLY A 471 13.28 -12.53 -8.01
N TYR A 472 13.57 -11.76 -6.96
CA TYR A 472 13.81 -12.22 -5.58
C TYR A 472 12.64 -13.03 -5.00
N LEU A 473 11.42 -12.72 -5.44
CA LEU A 473 10.23 -13.41 -4.98
C LEU A 473 10.29 -14.90 -5.28
N PHE A 474 10.69 -15.26 -6.50
CA PHE A 474 10.70 -16.64 -6.98
C PHE A 474 11.73 -17.51 -6.25
N ASP A 475 12.80 -16.89 -5.75
CA ASP A 475 13.85 -17.61 -5.02
C ASP A 475 13.52 -17.77 -3.52
N SER A 476 12.47 -17.09 -3.05
CA SER A 476 12.18 -16.97 -1.62
C SER A 476 10.86 -17.59 -1.16
N VAL A 477 9.89 -17.71 -2.07
CA VAL A 477 8.55 -18.24 -1.74
C VAL A 477 8.53 -19.76 -1.60
N LYS A 478 7.70 -20.26 -0.69
CA LYS A 478 7.51 -21.71 -0.48
C LYS A 478 6.05 -22.13 -0.61
N PRO A 479 5.79 -23.37 -1.08
CA PRO A 479 4.45 -23.96 -1.01
C PRO A 479 3.90 -23.92 0.43
N GLY A 480 2.61 -23.58 0.56
CA GLY A 480 1.91 -23.44 1.84
C GLY A 480 1.81 -22.00 2.36
N GLU A 481 2.67 -21.08 1.91
CA GLU A 481 2.66 -19.68 2.34
C GLU A 481 1.45 -18.92 1.78
N THR A 482 1.09 -17.81 2.43
CA THR A 482 -0.02 -16.94 2.01
C THR A 482 0.48 -15.71 1.27
N ILE A 483 -0.19 -15.37 0.17
CA ILE A 483 0.04 -14.16 -0.60
C ILE A 483 -1.26 -13.32 -0.68
N GLY A 484 -1.11 -12.02 -0.46
CA GLY A 484 -2.13 -10.99 -0.62
C GLY A 484 -1.88 -10.12 -1.85
N PHE A 485 -2.95 -9.70 -2.54
CA PHE A 485 -2.92 -8.73 -3.63
C PHE A 485 -3.88 -7.56 -3.36
N ASP A 486 -3.62 -6.45 -4.05
CA ASP A 486 -4.39 -5.21 -3.98
C ASP A 486 -4.61 -4.73 -2.52
N ASP A 487 -3.50 -4.56 -1.80
CA ASP A 487 -3.49 -4.16 -0.39
C ASP A 487 -4.23 -5.14 0.54
N GLY A 488 -4.12 -6.44 0.25
CA GLY A 488 -4.70 -7.51 1.07
C GLY A 488 -6.19 -7.71 0.84
N LYS A 489 -6.75 -7.24 -0.27
CA LYS A 489 -8.16 -7.51 -0.65
C LYS A 489 -8.35 -8.89 -1.26
N ILE A 490 -7.30 -9.46 -1.83
CA ILE A 490 -7.32 -10.77 -2.49
C ILE A 490 -6.26 -11.63 -1.82
N TRP A 491 -6.63 -12.85 -1.41
CA TRP A 491 -5.72 -13.77 -0.75
C TRP A 491 -5.64 -15.11 -1.49
N GLY A 492 -4.44 -15.68 -1.51
CA GLY A 492 -4.20 -17.00 -2.05
C GLY A 492 -3.08 -17.71 -1.31
N VAL A 493 -2.93 -19.01 -1.63
CA VAL A 493 -1.90 -19.87 -1.05
C VAL A 493 -1.03 -20.44 -2.15
N ILE A 494 0.27 -20.39 -1.91
CA ILE A 494 1.28 -20.93 -2.82
C ILE A 494 1.14 -22.44 -2.87
N LYS A 495 0.88 -23.01 -4.05
CA LYS A 495 0.76 -24.47 -4.23
C LYS A 495 2.02 -25.12 -4.75
N GLY A 496 2.79 -24.41 -5.57
CA GLY A 496 4.00 -24.94 -6.18
C GLY A 496 4.86 -23.81 -6.71
N THR A 497 6.17 -24.02 -6.69
CA THR A 497 7.18 -23.06 -7.11
C THR A 497 8.10 -23.69 -8.14
N SER A 498 8.52 -22.91 -9.12
CA SER A 498 9.57 -23.23 -10.09
C SER A 498 10.49 -22.02 -10.24
N PRO A 499 11.68 -22.18 -10.83
CA PRO A 499 12.63 -21.07 -11.03
C PRO A 499 12.07 -19.91 -11.88
N SER A 500 11.02 -20.14 -12.67
CA SER A 500 10.43 -19.15 -13.60
C SER A 500 8.96 -18.81 -13.30
N GLU A 501 8.23 -19.68 -12.60
CA GLU A 501 6.79 -19.56 -12.37
C GLU A 501 6.37 -20.13 -11.00
N TRP A 502 5.24 -19.69 -10.48
CA TRP A 502 4.63 -20.32 -9.31
C TRP A 502 3.11 -20.19 -9.35
N ASN A 503 2.44 -21.13 -8.67
CA ASN A 503 1.00 -21.32 -8.75
C ASN A 503 0.33 -20.95 -7.42
N VAL A 504 -0.74 -20.17 -7.51
CA VAL A 504 -1.54 -19.72 -6.37
C VAL A 504 -2.96 -20.24 -6.51
N ASP A 505 -3.42 -20.97 -5.50
CA ASP A 505 -4.81 -21.40 -5.36
C ASP A 505 -5.46 -20.58 -4.25
N GLY A 506 -6.64 -20.04 -4.51
CA GLY A 506 -7.28 -19.14 -3.55
C GLY A 506 -8.34 -19.85 -2.73
N ARG A 507 -8.15 -19.77 -1.41
CA ARG A 507 -9.13 -20.23 -0.41
C ARG A 507 -10.30 -19.24 -0.25
N ASP A 508 -10.07 -17.94 -0.50
CA ASP A 508 -11.04 -16.84 -0.38
C ASP A 508 -10.91 -15.82 -1.51
N TRP A 509 -11.06 -16.25 -2.76
CA TRP A 509 -11.21 -15.31 -3.87
C TRP A 509 -12.58 -14.58 -3.78
N LEU A 510 -12.61 -13.44 -3.11
CA LEU A 510 -13.77 -12.56 -3.16
C LEU A 510 -13.89 -11.90 -4.54
N ILE A 511 -15.12 -11.79 -5.03
CA ILE A 511 -15.50 -11.21 -6.31
C ILE A 511 -14.88 -9.81 -6.46
N CYS A 512 -13.78 -9.70 -7.20
CA CYS A 512 -13.22 -8.40 -7.51
C CYS A 512 -13.98 -7.80 -8.70
N ARG A 513 -14.95 -6.94 -8.40
CA ARG A 513 -15.42 -5.91 -9.34
C ARG A 513 -14.67 -4.62 -9.04
N ARG A 514 -13.36 -4.55 -9.30
CA ARG A 514 -12.64 -3.28 -9.56
C ARG A 514 -11.19 -3.50 -9.98
N ARG A 515 -10.72 -2.51 -10.74
CA ARG A 515 -9.41 -2.34 -11.41
C ARG A 515 -8.21 -2.85 -10.58
N LEU A 516 -7.44 -3.76 -11.17
CA LEU A 516 -6.07 -4.10 -10.76
C LEU A 516 -5.06 -3.19 -11.45
#